data_AF-A0A7X1U411-F1
#
_entry.id   AF-A0A7X1U411-F1
#
_cell.length_a   1.000
_cell.length_b   1.000
_cell.length_c   1.000
_cell.angle_alpha   90.00
_cell.angle_beta   90.00
_cell.angle_gamma   90.00
#
_symmetry.space_group_name_H-M   'P 1'
#
loop_
_entity.id
_entity.type
_entity.pdbx_description
1 polymer ?
#
loop_
_entity_poly.entity_id
_entity_poly.type
_entity_poly.pdbx_seq_one_letter_code
_entity_poly.pdbx_strand_id
1 'polypeptide(L)'
;MIWLQRLLMSIGVLALVLLGLVLAKMEFARTPPLPLANHPGAQWQGAADGGYFVEITRAEPPLFFVQVRHASGDLWDEGWVRYEDGDGGPLTADKVLAFDGDAVIYLQQRKVLASQKSIAR
;
A
#
# COMPACT_ATOMS: atom_id res chain seq x y z
N MET A 1 -24.06 20.97 45.85
CA MET A 1 -23.76 21.54 44.51
C MET A 1 -22.43 21.02 43.92
N ILE A 2 -21.31 21.01 44.65
CA ILE A 2 -20.00 20.52 44.17
C ILE A 2 -20.01 19.06 43.67
N TRP A 3 -20.74 18.17 44.34
CA TRP A 3 -20.82 16.75 43.94
C TRP A 3 -21.47 16.54 42.57
N LEU A 4 -22.50 17.33 42.26
CA LEU A 4 -23.18 17.27 40.95
C LEU A 4 -22.28 17.79 39.83
N GLN A 5 -21.53 18.87 40.08
CA GLN A 5 -20.58 19.41 39.11
C GLN A 5 -19.43 18.45 38.81
N ARG A 6 -18.91 17.76 39.85
CA ARG A 6 -17.85 16.75 39.67
C ARG A 6 -18.34 15.55 38.86
N LEU A 7 -19.58 15.11 39.09
CA LEU A 7 -20.21 14.03 38.32
C LEU A 7 -20.39 14.42 36.84
N LEU A 8 -20.87 15.63 36.58
CA LEU A 8 -21.08 16.12 35.20
C LEU A 8 -19.75 16.28 34.45
N MET A 9 -18.70 16.75 35.12
CA MET A 9 -17.34 16.83 34.56
C MET A 9 -16.78 15.45 34.19
N SER A 10 -16.91 14.45 35.07
CA SER A 10 -16.42 13.09 34.77
C SER A 10 -17.19 12.42 33.65
N ILE A 11 -18.51 12.65 33.54
CA ILE A 11 -19.31 12.19 32.39
C ILE A 11 -18.85 12.88 31.10
N GLY A 12 -18.60 14.20 31.13
CA GLY A 12 -18.11 14.94 29.97
C GLY A 12 -16.74 14.46 29.49
N VAL A 13 -15.80 14.23 30.42
CA VAL A 13 -14.48 13.66 30.10
C VAL A 13 -14.63 12.25 29.53
N LEU A 14 -15.47 11.41 30.13
CA LEU A 14 -15.71 10.06 29.64
C LEU A 14 -16.33 10.07 28.22
N ALA A 15 -17.25 10.99 27.94
CA ALA A 15 -17.86 11.14 26.62
C ALA A 15 -16.82 11.54 25.57
N LEU A 16 -15.89 12.45 25.90
CA LEU A 16 -14.79 12.84 25.00
C LEU A 16 -13.82 11.69 24.73
N VAL A 17 -13.50 10.89 25.74
CA VAL A 17 -12.65 9.69 25.58
C VAL A 17 -13.33 8.66 24.68
N LEU A 18 -14.62 8.38 24.91
CA LEU A 18 -15.39 7.46 24.08
C LEU A 18 -15.51 7.96 22.63
N LEU A 19 -15.72 9.26 22.42
CA LEU A 19 -15.74 9.87 21.09
C LEU A 19 -14.39 9.68 20.37
N GLY A 20 -13.27 9.92 21.06
CA GLY A 20 -11.93 9.69 20.51
C GLY A 20 -11.70 8.23 20.11
N LEU A 21 -12.15 7.28 20.93
CA LEU A 21 -12.09 5.85 20.62
C LEU A 21 -12.94 5.46 19.40
N VAL A 22 -14.12 6.05 19.25
CA VAL A 22 -15.00 5.81 18.08
C VAL A 22 -14.37 6.35 16.81
N LEU A 23 -13.85 7.58 16.84
CA LEU A 23 -13.18 8.19 15.69
C LEU A 23 -11.95 7.38 15.27
N ALA A 24 -11.12 6.98 16.24
CA ALA A 24 -9.97 6.12 15.98
C ALA A 24 -10.40 4.79 15.33
N LYS A 25 -11.49 4.17 15.80
CA LYS A 25 -12.01 2.92 15.21
C LYS A 25 -12.55 3.10 13.78
N MET A 26 -13.14 4.26 13.45
CA MET A 26 -13.71 4.51 12.13
C MET A 26 -12.66 4.67 11.03
N GLU A 27 -11.50 5.26 11.35
CA GLU A 27 -10.42 5.45 10.36
C GLU A 27 -9.77 4.13 9.92
N PHE A 28 -9.76 3.09 10.78
CA PHE A 28 -9.17 1.78 10.45
C PHE A 28 -10.11 0.78 9.77
N ALA A 29 -11.42 1.03 9.76
CA ALA A 29 -12.41 0.06 9.25
C ALA A 29 -12.65 0.15 7.73
N ARG A 30 -11.79 0.84 6.98
CA ARG A 30 -11.94 0.94 5.54
C ARG A 30 -11.44 -0.37 4.90
N THR A 31 -12.38 -1.08 4.28
CA THR A 31 -12.12 -2.36 3.60
C THR A 31 -11.09 -2.15 2.50
N PRO A 32 -10.06 -3.00 2.36
CA PRO A 32 -9.19 -2.95 1.18
C PRO A 32 -10.05 -3.10 -0.08
N PRO A 33 -9.65 -2.46 -1.20
CA PRO A 33 -10.42 -2.52 -2.44
C PRO A 33 -10.55 -3.97 -2.92
N LEU A 34 -11.65 -4.24 -3.61
CA LEU A 34 -11.91 -5.55 -4.21
C LEU A 34 -10.76 -5.94 -5.14
N PRO A 35 -10.37 -7.23 -5.18
CA PRO A 35 -9.40 -7.72 -6.15
C PRO A 35 -9.82 -7.37 -7.58
N LEU A 36 -8.85 -7.02 -8.42
CA LEU A 36 -9.10 -6.73 -9.83
C LEU A 36 -9.48 -8.02 -10.56
N ALA A 37 -10.72 -8.10 -11.07
CA ALA A 37 -11.23 -9.31 -11.72
C ALA A 37 -10.38 -9.77 -12.93
N ASN A 38 -9.82 -8.81 -13.68
CA ASN A 38 -8.97 -9.09 -14.85
C ASN A 38 -7.50 -9.33 -14.48
N HIS A 39 -7.11 -9.06 -13.22
CA HIS A 39 -5.74 -9.17 -12.73
C HIS A 39 -5.72 -9.92 -11.39
N PRO A 40 -6.01 -11.23 -11.39
CA PRO A 40 -6.13 -12.01 -10.16
C PRO A 40 -4.80 -12.15 -9.41
N GLY A 41 -3.67 -11.91 -10.07
CA GLY A 41 -2.34 -11.89 -9.45
C GLY A 41 -1.96 -10.53 -8.87
N ALA A 42 -2.78 -9.50 -9.06
CA ALA A 42 -2.50 -8.16 -8.56
C ALA A 42 -2.87 -8.04 -7.08
N GLN A 43 -1.88 -7.65 -6.27
CA GLN A 43 -2.01 -7.47 -4.84
C GLN A 43 -2.14 -5.99 -4.50
N TRP A 44 -3.11 -5.64 -3.66
CA TRP A 44 -3.27 -4.28 -3.17
C TRP A 44 -2.12 -3.90 -2.22
N GLN A 45 -1.55 -2.72 -2.44
CA GLN A 45 -0.57 -2.07 -1.58
C GLN A 45 -1.05 -0.66 -1.24
N GLY A 46 -1.10 -0.34 0.06
CA GLY A 46 -1.51 0.97 0.55
C GLY A 46 -2.69 0.90 1.52
N ALA A 47 -3.08 2.06 2.02
CA ALA A 47 -4.26 2.22 2.87
C ALA A 47 -5.53 2.22 2.01
N ALA A 48 -6.68 2.01 2.63
CA ALA A 48 -7.94 1.90 1.89
C ALA A 48 -8.42 3.24 1.26
N ASP A 49 -7.80 4.36 1.59
CA ASP A 49 -8.03 5.68 0.97
C ASP A 49 -6.92 6.12 0.01
N GLY A 50 -5.89 5.29 -0.16
CA GLY A 50 -4.76 5.61 -1.02
C GLY A 50 -3.84 4.42 -1.18
N GLY A 51 -3.77 3.91 -2.40
CA GLY A 51 -2.93 2.77 -2.73
C GLY A 51 -2.98 2.43 -4.22
N TYR A 52 -2.32 1.33 -4.55
CA TYR A 52 -2.15 0.82 -5.90
C TYR A 52 -2.10 -0.69 -5.86
N PHE A 53 -2.39 -1.31 -7.00
CA PHE A 53 -2.21 -2.73 -7.20
C PHE A 53 -0.84 -3.01 -7.80
N VAL A 54 -0.19 -4.06 -7.33
CA VAL A 54 1.09 -4.54 -7.85
C VAL A 54 0.92 -5.97 -8.35
N GLU A 55 1.37 -6.23 -9.56
CA GLU A 55 1.38 -7.56 -10.14
C GLU A 55 2.75 -7.87 -10.74
N ILE A 56 3.30 -9.04 -10.44
CA ILE A 56 4.52 -9.56 -11.08
C ILE A 56 4.06 -10.49 -12.19
N THR A 57 4.10 -10.02 -13.44
CA THR A 57 3.57 -10.78 -14.58
C THR A 57 4.61 -11.71 -15.20
N ARG A 58 5.90 -11.46 -14.98
CA ARG A 58 7.01 -12.34 -15.40
C ARG A 58 8.10 -12.41 -14.34
N ALA A 59 8.54 -13.63 -14.03
CA ALA A 59 9.63 -13.89 -13.08
C ALA A 59 10.73 -14.69 -13.77
N GLU A 60 11.88 -14.04 -13.99
CA GLU A 60 13.09 -14.64 -14.57
C GLU A 60 14.30 -14.25 -13.70
N PRO A 61 14.43 -14.82 -12.49
CA PRO A 61 15.43 -14.39 -11.52
C PRO A 61 16.84 -14.23 -12.13
N PRO A 62 17.54 -13.11 -11.88
CA PRO A 62 17.20 -12.04 -10.94
C PRO A 62 16.29 -10.94 -11.51
N LEU A 63 15.72 -11.10 -12.70
CA LEU A 63 14.93 -10.09 -13.41
C LEU A 63 13.43 -10.37 -13.33
N PHE A 64 12.64 -9.37 -12.99
CA PHE A 64 11.19 -9.49 -12.80
C PHE A 64 10.50 -8.37 -13.54
N PHE A 65 9.37 -8.66 -14.18
CA PHE A 65 8.51 -7.65 -14.79
C PHE A 65 7.35 -7.34 -13.86
N VAL A 66 7.25 -6.07 -13.47
CA VAL A 66 6.28 -5.57 -12.50
C VAL A 66 5.34 -4.61 -13.22
N GLN A 67 4.04 -4.77 -12.97
CA GLN A 67 3.02 -3.81 -13.34
C GLN A 67 2.44 -3.19 -12.08
N VAL A 68 2.31 -1.87 -12.09
CA VAL A 68 1.65 -1.10 -11.03
C VAL A 68 0.40 -0.49 -11.63
N ARG A 69 -0.73 -0.61 -10.93
CA ARG A 69 -2.05 -0.17 -11.38
C ARG A 69 -2.72 0.70 -10.33
N HIS A 70 -3.51 1.67 -10.76
CA HIS A 70 -4.35 2.44 -9.87
C HIS A 70 -5.45 1.57 -9.25
N ALA A 71 -6.13 2.10 -8.22
CA ALA A 71 -7.31 1.46 -7.63
C ALA A 71 -8.43 1.19 -8.65
N SER A 72 -8.48 1.95 -9.76
CA SER A 72 -9.40 1.72 -10.88
C SER A 72 -9.06 0.46 -11.70
N GLY A 73 -7.83 -0.05 -11.58
CA GLY A 73 -7.28 -1.11 -12.42
C GLY A 73 -6.50 -0.61 -13.64
N ASP A 74 -6.54 0.70 -13.91
CA ASP A 74 -5.77 1.30 -15.00
C ASP A 74 -4.28 1.15 -14.75
N LEU A 75 -3.53 0.93 -15.83
CA LEU A 75 -2.07 0.84 -15.74
C LEU A 75 -1.51 2.20 -15.34
N TRP A 76 -0.76 2.21 -14.24
CA TRP A 76 -0.03 3.38 -13.79
C TRP A 76 1.39 3.37 -14.37
N ASP A 77 2.10 2.25 -14.22
CA ASP A 77 3.45 2.07 -14.75
C ASP A 77 3.80 0.57 -14.88
N GLU A 78 4.82 0.27 -15.68
CA GLU A 78 5.34 -1.08 -15.82
C GLU A 78 6.82 -1.11 -16.22
N GLY A 79 7.50 -2.19 -15.85
CA GLY A 79 8.84 -2.42 -16.35
C GLY A 79 9.58 -3.55 -15.67
N TRP A 80 10.83 -3.69 -16.08
CA TRP A 80 11.77 -4.65 -15.55
C TRP A 80 12.50 -4.10 -14.34
N VAL A 81 12.64 -4.92 -13.31
CA VAL A 81 13.53 -4.68 -12.18
C VAL A 81 14.44 -5.89 -11.98
N ARG A 82 15.69 -5.62 -11.63
CA ARG A 82 16.57 -6.63 -11.05
C ARG A 82 16.39 -6.69 -9.54
N TYR A 83 15.93 -7.82 -9.02
CA TYR A 83 15.84 -8.08 -7.59
C TYR A 83 16.86 -9.15 -7.20
N GLU A 84 17.75 -8.76 -6.30
CA GLU A 84 18.67 -9.65 -5.60
C GLU A 84 18.51 -9.32 -4.13
N ASP A 85 17.83 -10.20 -3.41
CA ASP A 85 17.82 -10.17 -1.96
C ASP A 85 18.98 -11.01 -1.44
N GLY A 86 19.61 -10.58 -0.35
CA GLY A 86 20.70 -11.33 0.28
C GLY A 86 20.29 -12.75 0.70
N ASP A 87 18.98 -12.97 0.89
CA ASP A 87 18.36 -14.25 1.26
C ASP A 87 17.93 -15.13 0.06
N GLY A 88 18.14 -14.68 -1.19
CA GLY A 88 17.89 -15.51 -2.38
C GLY A 88 16.42 -15.81 -2.70
N GLY A 89 15.46 -15.14 -2.03
CA GLY A 89 14.02 -15.31 -2.29
C GLY A 89 13.56 -14.63 -3.60
N PRO A 90 12.46 -15.11 -4.22
CA PRO A 90 11.86 -14.45 -5.38
C PRO A 90 11.28 -13.08 -4.98
N LEU A 91 11.22 -12.15 -5.95
CA LEU A 91 10.51 -10.90 -5.74
C LEU A 91 9.01 -11.19 -5.52
N THR A 92 8.44 -10.63 -4.46
CA THR A 92 7.01 -10.70 -4.15
C THR A 92 6.42 -9.30 -4.11
N ALA A 93 5.09 -9.18 -4.31
CA ALA A 93 4.43 -7.88 -4.42
C ALA A 93 4.54 -7.02 -3.15
N ASP A 94 4.71 -7.62 -1.95
CA ASP A 94 4.98 -6.91 -0.69
C ASP A 94 6.36 -6.25 -0.62
N LYS A 95 7.28 -6.65 -1.50
CA LYS A 95 8.61 -6.05 -1.65
C LYS A 95 8.62 -4.89 -2.64
N VAL A 96 7.48 -4.61 -3.28
CA VAL A 96 7.31 -3.50 -4.21
C VAL A 96 6.64 -2.36 -3.46
N LEU A 97 7.33 -1.23 -3.39
CA LEU A 97 6.72 0.04 -3.07
C LEU A 97 6.66 0.86 -4.36
N ALA A 98 5.58 1.59 -4.55
CA ALA A 98 5.43 2.59 -5.57
C ALA A 98 5.04 3.91 -4.93
N PHE A 99 5.64 4.98 -5.43
CA PHE A 99 5.40 6.34 -5.00
C PHE A 99 5.31 7.22 -6.23
N ASP A 100 4.39 8.17 -6.20
CA ASP A 100 4.25 9.17 -7.25
C ASP A 100 5.26 10.30 -7.00
N GLY A 101 6.23 10.46 -7.90
CA GLY A 101 7.23 11.52 -7.87
C GLY A 101 8.03 11.56 -9.17
N ASP A 102 8.13 12.75 -9.79
CA ASP A 102 8.89 13.08 -11.02
C ASP A 102 9.17 11.93 -12.02
N ALA A 103 8.14 11.11 -12.29
CA ALA A 103 8.13 9.98 -13.22
C ALA A 103 8.94 8.71 -12.84
N VAL A 104 9.18 8.45 -11.54
CA VAL A 104 10.01 7.31 -11.10
C VAL A 104 9.37 6.52 -9.97
N ILE A 105 8.80 5.34 -10.29
CA ILE A 105 8.38 4.35 -9.28
C ILE A 105 9.62 3.71 -8.65
N TYR A 106 9.88 4.01 -7.38
CA TYR A 106 10.95 3.41 -6.58
C TYR A 106 10.46 2.20 -5.81
N LEU A 107 10.89 1.01 -6.25
CA LEU A 107 10.72 -0.25 -5.50
C LEU A 107 11.44 -0.17 -4.14
N GLN A 108 11.15 -1.06 -3.17
CA GLN A 108 11.71 -1.00 -1.79
C GLN A 108 13.25 -0.79 -1.73
N GLN A 109 13.97 -1.15 -2.79
CA GLN A 109 15.42 -0.98 -2.92
C GLN A 109 15.85 0.32 -3.64
N ARG A 110 14.98 1.33 -3.76
CA ARG A 110 15.21 2.56 -4.57
C ARG A 110 15.59 2.27 -6.02
N LYS A 111 15.08 1.18 -6.58
CA LYS A 111 15.28 0.81 -7.98
C LYS A 111 14.13 1.31 -8.83
N VAL A 112 14.47 1.80 -9.99
CA VAL A 112 13.53 2.32 -11.01
C VAL A 112 13.15 1.19 -11.96
N LEU A 113 11.89 1.16 -12.39
CA LEU A 113 11.45 0.27 -13.45
C LEU A 113 12.13 0.64 -14.76
N ALA A 114 12.78 -0.33 -15.40
CA ALA A 114 13.37 -0.16 -16.71
C ALA A 114 12.40 -0.63 -17.79
N SER A 115 12.19 0.19 -18.82
CA SER A 115 11.34 -0.20 -19.97
C SER A 115 11.85 -1.44 -20.69
N GLN A 116 13.16 -1.73 -20.61
CA GLN A 116 13.79 -2.90 -21.21
C GLN A 116 14.57 -3.73 -20.20
N LYS A 117 14.50 -5.05 -20.38
CA LYS A 117 15.21 -6.04 -19.57
C LYS A 117 16.72 -5.84 -19.58
N SER A 118 17.30 -5.38 -20.68
CA SER A 118 18.74 -5.11 -20.84
C SER A 118 19.24 -3.94 -20.00
N ILE A 119 18.35 -3.01 -19.64
CA ILE A 119 18.64 -1.78 -18.89
C ILE A 119 18.41 -2.00 -17.39
N ALA A 120 17.55 -2.95 -17.01
CA ALA A 120 17.39 -3.41 -15.63
C ALA A 120 18.69 -4.07 -15.14
N ARG A 121 19.60 -3.29 -14.57
CA ARG A 121 20.87 -3.76 -14.01
C ARG A 121 20.95 -3.65 -12.51
#